data_AF-A0A416GBJ6-F1
#
_entry.id   AF-A0A416GBJ6-F1
#
_cell.length_a   1.000
_cell.length_b   1.000
_cell.length_c   1.000
_cell.angle_alpha   90.00
_cell.angle_beta   90.00
_cell.angle_gamma   90.00
#
_symmetry.space_group_name_H-M   'P 1'
#
loop_
_entity.id
_entity.type
_entity.pdbx_description
1 polymer ?
#
loop_
_entity_poly.entity_id
_entity_poly.type
_entity_poly.pdbx_seq_one_letter_code
_entity_poly.pdbx_strand_id
1 'polypeptide(L)'
;MFRNLIIKYQEWRGRALDIWSAKSYPANVLSNLCSNGFRFEGVVCGSMEGFLQALKQKDPDKQRRICSMKGHKARKMSVSGWQTDQIVWWKGQPFDRQSRAYQHLLQRAYQAMFEQNERFRQALMATRGKTLCHSRGCRDPYRTILTEQEFCGILMQMRQQYDQRERVGTFGRKRILVDMDCLWADASEVGHTPPLADAVRALRLLEQSFEVFLVARVPCAESPPWAERAEWVCAYDGGVFRERLLLTTMPSLCRGDYFIGNRESAFCADTTGEWIGIGDALFPDWEHVLRYLWEQNGCAADEKNK
;
A
#
# COMPACT_ATOMS: atom_id res chain seq x y z
N MET A 1 17.10 -28.83 17.78
CA MET A 1 16.56 -28.43 19.10
C MET A 1 16.92 -26.98 19.45
N PHE A 2 18.19 -26.57 19.36
CA PHE A 2 18.65 -25.19 19.63
C PHE A 2 17.94 -24.07 18.84
N ARG A 3 17.68 -24.26 17.54
CA ARG A 3 17.00 -23.24 16.71
C ARG A 3 15.62 -22.85 17.25
N ASN A 4 14.80 -23.81 17.65
CA ASN A 4 13.45 -23.52 18.14
C ASN A 4 13.49 -22.77 19.48
N LEU A 5 14.52 -23.03 20.30
CA LEU A 5 14.78 -22.26 21.51
C LEU A 5 15.15 -20.81 21.18
N ILE A 6 16.02 -20.59 20.18
CA ILE A 6 16.39 -19.24 19.72
C ILE A 6 15.16 -18.48 19.20
N ILE A 7 14.33 -19.12 18.36
CA ILE A 7 13.11 -18.50 17.83
C ILE A 7 12.17 -18.12 18.98
N LYS A 8 11.89 -19.04 19.90
CA LYS A 8 11.05 -18.77 21.09
C LYS A 8 11.61 -17.63 21.94
N TYR A 9 12.93 -17.57 22.14
CA TYR A 9 13.58 -16.48 22.86
C TYR A 9 13.40 -15.14 22.15
N GLN A 10 13.56 -15.08 20.83
CA GLN A 10 13.34 -13.85 20.06
C GLN A 10 11.87 -13.42 20.02
N GLU A 11 10.92 -14.37 20.01
CA GLU A 11 9.50 -14.09 20.18
C GLU A 11 9.19 -13.50 21.55
N TRP A 12 9.75 -14.09 22.61
CA TRP A 12 9.61 -13.57 23.98
C TRP A 12 10.16 -12.14 24.12
N ARG A 13 11.26 -11.81 23.42
CA ARG A 13 11.79 -10.44 23.34
C ARG A 13 10.99 -9.49 22.44
N GLY A 14 9.93 -9.95 21.79
CA GLY A 14 9.14 -9.17 20.85
C GLY A 14 9.86 -8.83 19.54
N ARG A 15 11.02 -9.44 19.27
CA ARG A 15 11.87 -9.18 18.09
C ARG A 15 11.54 -10.07 16.90
N ALA A 16 10.90 -11.20 17.13
CA ALA A 16 10.49 -12.13 16.09
C ALA A 16 9.02 -12.52 16.22
N LEU A 17 8.47 -13.03 15.13
CA LEU A 17 7.16 -13.69 15.08
C LEU A 17 7.31 -14.97 14.28
N ASP A 18 7.08 -16.13 14.91
CA ASP A 18 7.09 -17.41 14.23
C ASP A 18 5.69 -17.74 13.71
N ILE A 19 5.55 -17.76 12.39
CA ILE A 19 4.29 -17.91 11.67
C ILE A 19 3.83 -19.35 11.75
N TRP A 20 2.63 -19.56 12.29
CA TRP A 20 2.03 -20.89 12.37
C TRP A 20 0.51 -20.79 12.49
N SER A 21 -0.21 -21.68 11.79
CA SER A 21 -1.67 -21.67 11.72
C SER A 21 -2.38 -21.80 13.07
N ALA A 22 -1.74 -22.40 14.08
CA ALA A 22 -2.30 -22.58 15.42
C ALA A 22 -2.03 -21.42 16.38
N LYS A 23 -1.26 -20.40 15.97
CA LYS A 23 -0.97 -19.24 16.82
C LYS A 23 -2.10 -18.20 16.77
N SER A 24 -2.01 -17.19 17.61
CA SER A 24 -2.89 -16.03 17.58
C SER A 24 -2.56 -15.08 16.41
N TYR A 25 -3.43 -14.10 16.20
CA TYR A 25 -3.17 -12.99 15.28
C TYR A 25 -1.87 -12.26 15.66
N PRO A 26 -1.05 -11.81 14.69
CA PRO A 26 -1.23 -11.94 13.24
C PRO A 26 -0.68 -13.23 12.63
N ALA A 27 -0.01 -14.09 13.42
CA ALA A 27 0.73 -15.25 12.91
C ALA A 27 -0.14 -16.32 12.22
N ASN A 28 -1.34 -16.59 12.72
CA ASN A 28 -2.26 -17.53 12.05
C ASN A 28 -2.73 -17.04 10.68
N VAL A 29 -3.01 -15.74 10.54
CA VAL A 29 -3.48 -15.14 9.30
C VAL A 29 -2.40 -15.18 8.22
N LEU A 30 -1.12 -15.01 8.61
CA LEU A 30 0.00 -15.07 7.67
C LEU A 30 0.34 -16.49 7.19
N SER A 31 -0.19 -17.53 7.84
CA SER A 31 0.05 -18.90 7.42
C SER A 31 -0.55 -19.18 6.04
N ASN A 32 0.17 -19.91 5.18
CA ASN A 32 -0.35 -20.37 3.88
C ASN A 32 -1.63 -21.21 4.00
N LEU A 33 -1.86 -21.82 5.18
CA LEU A 33 -3.05 -22.58 5.50
C LEU A 33 -4.28 -21.71 5.82
N CYS A 34 -4.09 -20.42 6.08
CA CYS A 34 -5.20 -19.51 6.29
C CYS A 34 -5.99 -19.33 4.99
N SER A 35 -7.31 -19.22 5.08
CA SER A 35 -8.22 -19.07 3.95
C SER A 35 -8.21 -17.64 3.35
N ASN A 36 -7.03 -17.12 3.06
CA ASN A 36 -6.85 -15.84 2.37
C ASN A 36 -7.03 -16.08 0.87
N GLY A 37 -8.27 -15.95 0.41
CA GLY A 37 -8.61 -16.13 -1.00
C GLY A 37 -8.15 -14.94 -1.86
N PHE A 38 -7.80 -15.22 -3.12
CA PHE A 38 -7.38 -14.23 -4.11
C PHE A 38 -7.57 -14.79 -5.53
N ARG A 39 -7.50 -13.93 -6.55
CA ARG A 39 -7.44 -14.33 -7.97
C ARG A 39 -6.03 -14.09 -8.51
N PHE A 40 -5.51 -15.05 -9.26
CA PHE A 40 -4.18 -14.96 -9.87
C PHE A 40 -4.23 -15.44 -11.31
N GLU A 41 -3.89 -14.55 -12.25
CA GLU A 41 -3.90 -14.80 -13.71
C GLU A 41 -5.19 -15.46 -14.23
N GLY A 42 -6.33 -15.01 -13.69
CA GLY A 42 -7.67 -15.50 -14.03
C GLY A 42 -8.15 -16.72 -13.23
N VAL A 43 -7.30 -17.33 -12.41
CA VAL A 43 -7.63 -18.52 -11.60
C VAL A 43 -8.01 -18.11 -10.17
N VAL A 44 -9.04 -18.74 -9.62
CA VAL A 44 -9.46 -18.55 -8.22
C VAL A 44 -8.57 -19.39 -7.30
N CYS A 45 -7.93 -18.72 -6.34
CA CYS A 45 -7.11 -19.34 -5.29
C CYS A 45 -7.87 -19.27 -3.96
N GLY A 46 -8.18 -20.42 -3.35
CA GLY A 46 -8.88 -20.46 -2.06
C GLY A 46 -7.97 -20.10 -0.88
N SER A 47 -6.68 -20.40 -0.99
CA SER A 47 -5.60 -19.96 -0.12
C SER A 47 -4.26 -20.07 -0.85
N MET A 48 -3.19 -19.53 -0.25
CA MET A 48 -1.83 -19.74 -0.76
C MET A 48 -1.44 -21.23 -0.75
N GLU A 49 -1.85 -22.00 0.26
CA GLU A 49 -1.67 -23.47 0.23
C GLU A 49 -2.36 -24.10 -0.99
N GLY A 50 -3.59 -23.69 -1.33
CA GLY A 50 -4.29 -24.17 -2.53
C GLY A 50 -3.46 -23.95 -3.80
N PHE A 51 -2.95 -22.73 -3.99
CA PHE A 51 -2.06 -22.40 -5.10
C PHE A 51 -0.78 -23.26 -5.10
N LEU A 52 -0.06 -23.36 -3.97
CA LEU A 52 1.18 -24.13 -3.87
C LEU A 52 0.98 -25.63 -4.15
N GLN A 53 -0.14 -26.21 -3.74
CA GLN A 53 -0.45 -27.62 -4.05
C GLN A 53 -0.87 -27.81 -5.50
N ALA A 54 -1.50 -26.82 -6.11
CA ALA A 54 -1.86 -26.82 -7.52
C ALA A 54 -0.62 -26.85 -8.43
N LEU A 55 0.45 -26.13 -8.05
CA LEU A 55 1.73 -26.11 -8.80
C LEU A 55 2.35 -27.50 -8.98
N LYS A 56 2.03 -28.44 -8.09
CA LYS A 56 2.53 -29.82 -8.15
C LYS A 56 1.78 -30.70 -9.16
N GLN A 57 0.75 -30.18 -9.82
CA GLN A 57 -0.07 -30.93 -10.79
C GLN A 57 0.14 -30.40 -12.21
N LYS A 58 0.54 -31.31 -13.11
CA LYS A 58 0.64 -31.05 -14.55
C LYS A 58 -0.72 -30.87 -15.23
N ASP A 59 -1.72 -31.63 -14.79
CA ASP A 59 -3.07 -31.60 -15.35
C ASP A 59 -3.79 -30.27 -15.04
N PRO A 60 -4.18 -29.46 -16.05
CA PRO A 60 -4.75 -28.13 -15.83
C PRO A 60 -6.09 -28.14 -15.08
N ASP A 61 -6.94 -29.16 -15.28
CA ASP A 61 -8.24 -29.25 -14.61
C ASP A 61 -8.09 -29.56 -13.13
N LYS A 62 -7.25 -30.54 -12.81
CA LYS A 62 -6.88 -30.88 -11.43
C LYS A 62 -6.17 -29.72 -10.75
N GLN A 63 -5.29 -29.02 -11.47
CA GLN A 63 -4.63 -27.80 -10.97
C GLN A 63 -5.67 -26.75 -10.57
N ARG A 64 -6.62 -26.40 -11.46
CA ARG A 64 -7.71 -25.45 -11.14
C ARG A 64 -8.53 -25.88 -9.93
N ARG A 65 -8.89 -27.17 -9.85
CA ARG A 65 -9.67 -27.72 -8.73
C ARG A 65 -8.94 -27.63 -7.39
N ILE A 66 -7.63 -27.91 -7.36
CA ILE A 66 -6.82 -27.79 -6.13
C ILE A 66 -6.62 -26.32 -5.76
N CYS A 67 -6.41 -25.45 -6.75
CA CYS A 67 -6.17 -24.04 -6.54
C CYS A 67 -7.32 -23.37 -5.77
N SER A 68 -8.56 -23.76 -6.03
CA SER A 68 -9.75 -23.23 -5.33
C SER A 68 -9.94 -23.76 -3.90
N MET A 69 -9.16 -24.77 -3.47
CA MET A 69 -9.23 -25.33 -2.12
C MET A 69 -8.59 -24.42 -1.07
N LYS A 70 -8.93 -24.67 0.19
CA LYS A 70 -8.48 -23.88 1.34
C LYS A 70 -7.76 -24.76 2.37
N GLY A 71 -6.69 -24.23 2.95
CA GLY A 71 -6.04 -24.76 4.15
C GLY A 71 -5.77 -26.26 4.13
N HIS A 72 -6.26 -26.98 5.14
CA HIS A 72 -5.99 -28.41 5.31
C HIS A 72 -6.54 -29.28 4.16
N LYS A 73 -7.63 -28.86 3.49
CA LYS A 73 -8.16 -29.60 2.33
C LYS A 73 -7.17 -29.57 1.17
N ALA A 74 -6.62 -28.39 0.87
CA ALA A 74 -5.56 -28.24 -0.13
C ALA A 74 -4.33 -29.07 0.24
N ARG A 75 -3.85 -28.95 1.49
CA ARG A 75 -2.65 -29.67 1.95
C ARG A 75 -2.72 -31.19 1.76
N LYS A 76 -3.91 -31.80 1.91
CA LYS A 76 -4.12 -33.23 1.69
C LYS A 76 -3.94 -33.67 0.23
N MET A 77 -3.99 -32.74 -0.71
CA MET A 77 -3.79 -32.99 -2.15
C MET A 77 -2.31 -32.98 -2.57
N SER A 78 -1.38 -32.83 -1.63
CA SER A 78 0.05 -32.79 -1.92
C SER A 78 0.55 -34.08 -2.57
N VAL A 79 1.42 -33.92 -3.57
CA VAL A 79 2.15 -35.00 -4.24
C VAL A 79 3.65 -34.72 -4.20
N SER A 80 4.46 -35.77 -4.36
CA SER A 80 5.93 -35.70 -4.34
C SER A 80 6.59 -35.97 -5.69
N GLY A 81 5.84 -36.32 -6.75
CA GLY A 81 6.42 -36.69 -8.05
C GLY A 81 7.31 -35.62 -8.68
N TRP A 82 6.98 -34.34 -8.48
CA TRP A 82 7.79 -33.20 -8.93
C TRP A 82 9.19 -33.13 -8.27
N GLN A 83 9.42 -33.84 -7.16
CA GLN A 83 10.73 -33.81 -6.48
C GLN A 83 11.81 -34.56 -7.26
N THR A 84 11.43 -35.46 -8.16
CA THR A 84 12.39 -36.24 -8.96
C THR A 84 13.00 -35.39 -10.06
N ASP A 85 12.18 -34.65 -10.81
CA ASP A 85 12.61 -33.82 -11.94
C ASP A 85 12.74 -32.34 -11.57
N GLN A 86 12.29 -31.94 -10.37
CA GLN A 86 12.21 -30.55 -9.91
C GLN A 86 11.32 -29.67 -10.80
N ILE A 87 10.36 -30.27 -11.53
CA ILE A 87 9.46 -29.55 -12.43
C ILE A 87 8.07 -29.39 -11.82
N VAL A 88 7.63 -28.14 -11.76
CA VAL A 88 6.29 -27.74 -11.30
C VAL A 88 5.56 -27.04 -12.45
N TRP A 89 4.25 -26.89 -12.35
CA TRP A 89 3.41 -26.50 -13.47
C TRP A 89 2.49 -25.35 -13.11
N TRP A 90 2.36 -24.37 -13.99
CA TRP A 90 1.35 -23.32 -13.86
C TRP A 90 0.71 -23.05 -15.21
N LYS A 91 -0.61 -23.23 -15.31
CA LYS A 91 -1.39 -23.03 -16.56
C LYS A 91 -0.79 -23.77 -17.77
N GLY A 92 -0.33 -25.00 -17.55
CA GLY A 92 0.29 -25.86 -18.57
C GLY A 92 1.75 -25.53 -18.89
N GLN A 93 2.32 -24.47 -18.32
CA GLN A 93 3.73 -24.12 -18.47
C GLN A 93 4.58 -24.80 -17.39
N PRO A 94 5.67 -25.50 -17.74
CA PRO A 94 6.61 -26.04 -16.77
C PRO A 94 7.51 -24.94 -16.21
N PHE A 95 7.83 -25.05 -14.93
CA PHE A 95 8.78 -24.23 -14.21
C PHE A 95 9.78 -25.13 -13.51
N ASP A 96 11.06 -24.85 -13.68
CA ASP A 96 12.08 -25.41 -12.80
C ASP A 96 11.94 -24.77 -11.42
N ARG A 97 11.73 -25.61 -10.38
CA ARG A 97 11.63 -25.22 -8.98
C ARG A 97 12.80 -24.36 -8.50
N GLN A 98 14.00 -24.58 -9.04
CA GLN A 98 15.23 -23.87 -8.67
C GLN A 98 15.40 -22.54 -9.43
N SER A 99 14.58 -22.29 -10.46
CA SER A 99 14.71 -21.13 -11.32
C SER A 99 14.26 -19.82 -10.66
N ARG A 100 14.82 -18.71 -11.13
CA ARG A 100 14.32 -17.35 -10.80
C ARG A 100 12.90 -17.12 -11.31
N ALA A 101 12.51 -17.75 -12.42
CA ALA A 101 11.16 -17.65 -12.95
C ALA A 101 10.12 -18.21 -11.97
N TYR A 102 10.44 -19.32 -11.30
CA TYR A 102 9.60 -19.88 -10.24
C TYR A 102 9.52 -18.98 -9.01
N GLN A 103 10.64 -18.39 -8.57
CA GLN A 103 10.65 -17.40 -7.48
C GLN A 103 9.71 -16.22 -7.80
N HIS A 104 9.80 -15.70 -9.02
CA HIS A 104 8.98 -14.59 -9.48
C HIS A 104 7.50 -14.96 -9.59
N LEU A 105 7.18 -16.19 -9.99
CA LEU A 105 5.81 -16.72 -9.98
C LEU A 105 5.21 -16.70 -8.56
N LEU A 106 5.97 -17.16 -7.56
CA LEU A 106 5.54 -17.13 -6.16
C LEU A 106 5.34 -15.70 -5.67
N GLN A 107 6.32 -14.81 -5.92
CA GLN A 107 6.23 -13.40 -5.54
C GLN A 107 4.96 -12.73 -6.11
N ARG A 108 4.67 -12.94 -7.40
CA ARG A 108 3.47 -12.39 -8.05
C ARG A 108 2.18 -12.94 -7.44
N ALA A 109 2.14 -14.22 -7.07
CA ALA A 109 0.98 -14.81 -6.42
C ALA A 109 0.76 -14.25 -5.00
N TYR A 110 1.84 -14.11 -4.22
CA TYR A 110 1.77 -13.46 -2.90
C TYR A 110 1.36 -11.98 -3.01
N GLN A 111 1.88 -11.26 -4.00
CA GLN A 111 1.50 -9.87 -4.27
C GLN A 111 0.02 -9.74 -4.60
N ALA A 112 -0.51 -10.60 -5.47
CA ALA A 112 -1.94 -10.64 -5.78
C ALA A 112 -2.80 -10.92 -4.53
N MET A 113 -2.35 -11.83 -3.65
CA MET A 113 -3.01 -12.08 -2.37
C MET A 113 -2.95 -10.87 -1.44
N PHE A 114 -1.82 -10.18 -1.38
CA PHE A 114 -1.63 -8.99 -0.57
C PHE A 114 -2.52 -7.81 -1.02
N GLU A 115 -2.66 -7.61 -2.33
CA GLU A 115 -3.48 -6.53 -2.90
C GLU A 115 -4.97 -6.77 -2.67
N GLN A 116 -5.43 -8.01 -2.86
CA GLN A 116 -6.84 -8.36 -2.85
C GLN A 116 -7.37 -8.74 -1.45
N ASN A 117 -6.50 -9.12 -0.51
CA ASN A 117 -6.91 -9.60 0.81
C ASN A 117 -6.49 -8.62 1.90
N GLU A 118 -7.40 -7.73 2.28
CA GLU A 118 -7.16 -6.71 3.30
C GLU A 118 -6.76 -7.32 4.65
N ARG A 119 -7.42 -8.39 5.08
CA ARG A 119 -7.11 -9.07 6.34
C ARG A 119 -5.66 -9.58 6.38
N PHE A 120 -5.19 -10.18 5.29
CA PHE A 120 -3.81 -10.62 5.16
C PHE A 120 -2.84 -9.44 5.14
N ARG A 121 -3.17 -8.38 4.40
CA ARG A 121 -2.37 -7.13 4.35
C ARG A 121 -2.20 -6.51 5.73
N GLN A 122 -3.30 -6.32 6.46
CA GLN A 122 -3.29 -5.78 7.83
C GLN A 122 -2.47 -6.67 8.78
N ALA A 123 -2.64 -8.00 8.70
CA ALA A 123 -1.85 -8.94 9.49
C ALA A 123 -0.35 -8.81 9.19
N LEU A 124 0.03 -8.62 7.92
CA LEU A 124 1.43 -8.45 7.54
C LEU A 124 2.00 -7.13 8.08
N MET A 125 1.25 -6.03 7.97
CA MET A 125 1.67 -4.73 8.50
C MET A 125 1.77 -4.73 10.03
N ALA A 126 0.92 -5.48 10.74
CA ALA A 126 0.99 -5.65 12.19
C ALA A 126 2.28 -6.35 12.68
N THR A 127 3.10 -6.88 11.76
CA THR A 127 4.41 -7.49 12.08
C THR A 127 5.59 -6.53 11.94
N ARG A 128 5.37 -5.25 11.60
CA ARG A 128 6.44 -4.24 11.47
C ARG A 128 7.41 -4.26 12.65
N GLY A 129 8.69 -4.10 12.34
CA GLY A 129 9.78 -4.18 13.34
C GLY A 129 10.14 -5.60 13.81
N LYS A 130 9.42 -6.65 13.39
CA LYS A 130 9.70 -8.04 13.78
C LYS A 130 10.29 -8.86 12.64
N THR A 131 11.22 -9.73 12.95
CA THR A 131 11.70 -10.78 12.03
C THR A 131 10.66 -11.89 11.92
N LEU A 132 10.29 -12.27 10.71
CA LEU A 132 9.36 -13.37 10.47
C LEU A 132 10.14 -14.69 10.38
N CYS A 133 9.68 -15.69 11.14
CA CYS A 133 10.25 -17.03 11.14
C CYS A 133 9.16 -18.07 10.82
N HIS A 134 9.56 -19.26 10.36
CA HIS A 134 8.65 -20.40 10.24
C HIS A 134 9.36 -21.68 10.71
N SER A 135 9.26 -21.95 12.02
CA SER A 135 9.94 -23.05 12.72
C SER A 135 9.59 -24.43 12.17
N ARG A 136 8.39 -24.58 11.62
CA ARG A 136 7.90 -25.82 10.97
C ARG A 136 8.26 -25.94 9.49
N GLY A 137 8.85 -24.90 8.89
CA GLY A 137 9.20 -24.86 7.49
C GLY A 137 10.39 -25.76 7.15
N CYS A 138 10.31 -26.40 5.98
CA CYS A 138 11.45 -27.10 5.39
C CYS A 138 12.42 -26.09 4.77
N ARG A 139 13.73 -26.36 4.83
CA ARG A 139 14.79 -25.49 4.27
C ARG A 139 15.39 -26.00 2.97
N ASP A 140 15.08 -27.24 2.62
CA ASP A 140 15.65 -27.91 1.47
C ASP A 140 14.72 -27.71 0.25
N PRO A 141 15.11 -26.89 -0.74
CA PRO A 141 14.26 -26.58 -1.88
C PRO A 141 13.97 -27.81 -2.76
N TYR A 142 14.77 -28.87 -2.67
CA TYR A 142 14.51 -30.13 -3.39
C TYR A 142 13.38 -30.96 -2.76
N ARG A 143 13.06 -30.69 -1.48
CA ARG A 143 12.04 -31.40 -0.71
C ARG A 143 10.77 -30.59 -0.48
N THR A 144 10.79 -29.28 -0.69
CA THR A 144 9.62 -28.41 -0.48
C THR A 144 9.39 -27.45 -1.63
N ILE A 145 8.12 -27.27 -1.95
CA ILE A 145 7.66 -26.33 -2.99
C ILE A 145 7.94 -24.87 -2.59
N LEU A 146 8.00 -24.60 -1.29
CA LEU A 146 8.32 -23.31 -0.70
C LEU A 146 9.11 -23.55 0.59
N THR A 147 10.33 -23.02 0.64
CA THR A 147 11.19 -23.10 1.82
C THR A 147 10.80 -22.06 2.86
N GLU A 148 11.24 -22.27 4.10
CA GLU A 148 11.15 -21.27 5.16
C GLU A 148 11.72 -19.92 4.72
N GLN A 149 12.90 -19.93 4.08
CA GLN A 149 13.59 -18.70 3.71
C GLN A 149 12.86 -17.95 2.60
N GLU A 150 12.37 -18.65 1.57
CA GLU A 150 11.56 -18.04 0.51
C GLU A 150 10.26 -17.49 1.08
N PHE A 151 9.57 -18.26 1.92
CA PHE A 151 8.31 -17.84 2.52
C PHE A 151 8.47 -16.57 3.36
N CYS A 152 9.34 -16.60 4.37
CA CYS A 152 9.57 -15.45 5.24
C CYS A 152 10.19 -14.27 4.47
N GLY A 153 11.07 -14.56 3.50
CA GLY A 153 11.68 -13.56 2.62
C GLY A 153 10.66 -12.79 1.80
N ILE A 154 9.74 -13.48 1.11
CA ILE A 154 8.66 -12.84 0.32
C ILE A 154 7.80 -11.95 1.22
N LEU A 155 7.38 -12.42 2.39
CA LEU A 155 6.56 -11.63 3.32
C LEU A 155 7.28 -10.38 3.81
N MET A 156 8.54 -10.51 4.24
CA MET A 156 9.32 -9.38 4.72
C MET A 156 9.63 -8.39 3.61
N GLN A 157 9.91 -8.86 2.39
CA GLN A 157 10.12 -8.02 1.21
C GLN A 157 8.84 -7.23 0.86
N MET A 158 7.67 -7.88 0.80
CA MET A 158 6.40 -7.18 0.56
C MET A 158 6.13 -6.13 1.63
N ARG A 159 6.37 -6.45 2.91
CA ARG A 159 6.24 -5.49 4.02
C ARG A 159 7.18 -4.30 3.84
N GLN A 160 8.45 -4.54 3.51
CA GLN A 160 9.44 -3.47 3.27
C GLN A 160 9.08 -2.62 2.05
N GLN A 161 8.63 -3.23 0.95
CA GLN A 161 8.20 -2.52 -0.26
C GLN A 161 6.96 -1.67 0.00
N TYR A 162 6.00 -2.18 0.79
CA TYR A 162 4.84 -1.40 1.20
C TYR A 162 5.27 -0.21 2.06
N ASP A 163 6.11 -0.43 3.06
CA ASP A 163 6.67 0.64 3.89
C ASP A 163 7.50 1.63 3.08
N GLN A 164 8.21 1.17 2.05
CA GLN A 164 8.94 2.03 1.12
C GLN A 164 7.99 2.80 0.20
N ARG A 165 6.84 2.27 -0.22
CA ARG A 165 5.87 3.04 -1.02
C ARG A 165 5.20 4.10 -0.18
N GLU A 166 4.80 3.76 1.05
CA GLU A 166 4.34 4.74 2.04
C GLU A 166 5.44 5.77 2.31
N ARG A 167 6.70 5.34 2.44
CA ARG A 167 7.83 6.23 2.70
C ARG A 167 8.28 7.06 1.50
N VAL A 168 8.30 6.53 0.29
CA VAL A 168 8.68 7.20 -0.97
C VAL A 168 7.54 8.11 -1.43
N GLY A 169 6.29 7.82 -1.02
CA GLY A 169 5.22 8.81 -0.98
C GLY A 169 5.37 9.87 0.13
N THR A 170 6.42 9.82 0.95
CA THR A 170 6.72 10.79 2.03
C THR A 170 8.17 11.33 2.05
N PHE A 171 9.06 10.89 1.15
CA PHE A 171 10.48 11.25 1.13
C PHE A 171 11.00 11.38 -0.30
N GLY A 172 11.26 12.62 -0.71
CA GLY A 172 11.88 13.01 -1.97
C GLY A 172 10.99 13.90 -2.85
N ARG A 173 9.67 13.83 -2.67
CA ARG A 173 8.74 14.79 -3.25
C ARG A 173 8.62 16.00 -2.33
N LYS A 174 8.66 17.19 -2.90
CA LYS A 174 8.33 18.39 -2.14
C LYS A 174 6.86 18.34 -1.71
N ARG A 175 6.59 18.80 -0.50
CA ARG A 175 5.27 18.83 0.09
C ARG A 175 4.58 20.14 -0.18
N ILE A 176 3.35 20.07 -0.67
CA ILE A 176 2.47 21.19 -0.91
C ILE A 176 1.33 21.12 0.09
N LEU A 177 1.16 22.20 0.85
CA LEU A 177 0.03 22.39 1.75
C LEU A 177 -0.94 23.37 1.10
N VAL A 178 -2.13 22.89 0.75
CA VAL A 178 -3.15 23.67 0.05
C VAL A 178 -4.22 24.07 1.05
N ASP A 179 -4.42 25.36 1.25
CA ASP A 179 -5.54 25.89 2.04
C ASP A 179 -6.84 25.51 1.34
N MET A 180 -7.73 24.81 2.03
CA MET A 180 -8.99 24.39 1.44
C MET A 180 -9.80 25.58 0.94
N ASP A 181 -9.78 26.72 1.65
CA ASP A 181 -10.62 27.87 1.32
C ASP A 181 -10.30 28.48 -0.08
N CYS A 182 -9.18 28.10 -0.71
CA CYS A 182 -8.83 28.50 -2.09
C CYS A 182 -9.37 27.58 -3.19
N LEU A 183 -10.11 26.53 -2.84
CA LEU A 183 -10.74 25.60 -3.78
C LEU A 183 -12.12 26.08 -4.26
N TRP A 184 -12.65 27.17 -3.68
CA TRP A 184 -13.96 27.73 -3.98
C TRP A 184 -13.86 29.19 -4.42
N ALA A 185 -14.86 29.63 -5.18
CA ALA A 185 -15.00 31.04 -5.57
C ALA A 185 -15.35 31.93 -4.37
N ASP A 186 -16.07 31.40 -3.38
CA ASP A 186 -16.44 32.10 -2.14
C ASP A 186 -16.21 31.19 -0.93
N ALA A 187 -15.50 31.69 0.07
CA ALA A 187 -15.19 30.99 1.31
C ALA A 187 -16.42 30.73 2.20
N SER A 188 -17.57 31.36 1.91
CA SER A 188 -18.83 31.16 2.61
C SER A 188 -19.67 29.98 2.08
N GLU A 189 -19.26 29.34 0.98
CA GLU A 189 -20.01 28.25 0.33
C GLU A 189 -19.48 26.83 0.61
N VAL A 190 -18.55 26.68 1.56
CA VAL A 190 -17.93 25.40 1.91
C VAL A 190 -19.01 24.39 2.28
N GLY A 191 -19.22 23.36 1.44
CA GLY A 191 -20.21 22.30 1.66
C GLY A 191 -21.46 22.36 0.76
N HIS A 192 -21.68 23.46 0.03
CA HIS A 192 -22.87 23.62 -0.82
C HIS A 192 -22.57 23.74 -2.32
N THR A 193 -21.37 24.16 -2.70
CA THR A 193 -20.98 24.31 -4.12
C THR A 193 -19.81 23.42 -4.52
N PRO A 194 -19.77 22.95 -5.79
CA PRO A 194 -18.64 22.19 -6.31
C PRO A 194 -17.38 23.06 -6.36
N PRO A 195 -16.20 22.48 -6.12
CA PRO A 195 -14.93 23.22 -6.19
C PRO A 195 -14.68 23.73 -7.61
N LEU A 196 -13.80 24.73 -7.71
CA LEU A 196 -13.30 25.25 -8.97
C LEU A 196 -12.67 24.11 -9.81
N ALA A 197 -13.15 23.92 -11.04
CA ALA A 197 -12.78 22.76 -11.87
C ALA A 197 -11.29 22.73 -12.26
N ASP A 198 -10.70 23.91 -12.41
CA ASP A 198 -9.27 24.12 -12.62
C ASP A 198 -8.44 23.77 -11.37
N ALA A 199 -8.92 24.11 -10.16
CA ALA A 199 -8.30 23.71 -8.90
C ALA A 199 -8.22 22.18 -8.77
N VAL A 200 -9.34 21.50 -9.02
CA VAL A 200 -9.43 20.04 -9.01
C VAL A 200 -8.44 19.40 -9.97
N ARG A 201 -8.38 19.93 -11.20
CA ARG A 201 -7.45 19.46 -12.22
C ARG A 201 -6.00 19.65 -11.77
N ALA A 202 -5.67 20.80 -11.19
CA ALA A 202 -4.33 21.10 -10.73
C ALA A 202 -3.89 20.19 -9.58
N LEU A 203 -4.76 19.94 -8.59
CA LEU A 203 -4.45 19.02 -7.49
C LEU A 203 -4.11 17.61 -7.99
N ARG A 204 -4.88 17.09 -8.96
CA ARG A 204 -4.60 15.77 -9.57
C ARG A 204 -3.27 15.71 -10.31
N LEU A 205 -2.87 16.81 -10.96
CA LEU A 205 -1.61 16.91 -11.67
C LEU A 205 -0.44 17.05 -10.69
N LEU A 206 -0.58 17.85 -9.63
CA LEU A 206 0.43 18.00 -8.59
C LEU A 206 0.68 16.70 -7.83
N GLU A 207 -0.35 15.90 -7.56
CA GLU A 207 -0.22 14.57 -6.95
C GLU A 207 0.69 13.60 -7.73
N GLN A 208 0.95 13.85 -9.01
CA GLN A 208 1.88 13.06 -9.83
C GLN A 208 3.34 13.42 -9.61
N SER A 209 3.66 14.52 -8.92
CA SER A 209 5.05 14.96 -8.69
C SER A 209 5.33 15.41 -7.25
N PHE A 210 4.29 15.76 -6.49
CA PHE A 210 4.37 16.33 -5.16
C PHE A 210 3.59 15.50 -4.13
N GLU A 211 3.80 15.81 -2.86
CA GLU A 211 2.94 15.38 -1.76
C GLU A 211 1.93 16.47 -1.46
N VAL A 212 0.68 16.32 -1.89
CA VAL A 212 -0.34 17.34 -1.69
C VAL A 212 -1.19 16.99 -0.48
N PHE A 213 -1.27 17.92 0.48
CA PHE A 213 -2.18 17.84 1.61
C PHE A 213 -3.14 19.02 1.58
N LEU A 214 -4.42 18.73 1.84
CA LEU A 214 -5.43 19.74 2.06
C LEU A 214 -5.37 20.17 3.51
N VAL A 215 -5.37 21.47 3.76
CA VAL A 215 -5.31 22.02 5.11
C VAL A 215 -6.48 22.97 5.32
N ALA A 216 -7.22 22.78 6.40
CA ALA A 216 -8.26 23.72 6.79
C ALA A 216 -8.03 24.21 8.21
N ARG A 217 -8.12 25.52 8.39
CA ARG A 217 -8.13 26.12 9.72
C ARG A 217 -9.52 25.96 10.33
N VAL A 218 -9.60 25.22 11.42
CA VAL A 218 -10.87 25.02 12.14
C VAL A 218 -10.71 25.54 13.56
N PRO A 219 -11.30 26.69 13.91
CA PRO A 219 -11.31 27.17 15.29
C PRO A 219 -12.10 26.21 16.18
N CYS A 220 -11.71 26.12 17.46
CA CYS A 220 -12.51 25.41 18.45
C CYS A 220 -13.78 26.22 18.73
N ALA A 221 -14.92 25.79 18.18
CA ALA A 221 -16.23 26.43 18.33
C ALA A 221 -17.29 25.38 18.68
N GLU A 222 -18.39 25.81 19.32
CA GLU A 222 -19.46 24.93 19.84
C GLU A 222 -20.21 24.16 18.72
N SER A 223 -20.29 24.73 17.52
CA SER A 223 -20.78 24.06 16.30
C SER A 223 -19.64 24.02 15.28
N PRO A 224 -18.86 22.94 15.23
CA PRO A 224 -17.59 23.03 14.57
C PRO A 224 -17.69 22.67 13.07
N PRO A 225 -17.22 23.55 12.17
CA PRO A 225 -17.29 23.36 10.72
C PRO A 225 -16.25 22.36 10.17
N TRP A 226 -15.72 21.46 11.02
CA TRP A 226 -14.80 20.39 10.56
C TRP A 226 -15.52 19.21 9.94
N ALA A 227 -16.73 18.88 10.43
CA ALA A 227 -17.46 17.70 9.97
C ALA A 227 -17.83 17.86 8.49
N GLU A 228 -18.39 19.01 8.14
CA GLU A 228 -18.75 19.37 6.76
C GLU A 228 -17.52 19.36 5.81
N ARG A 229 -16.39 19.92 6.25
CA ARG A 229 -15.13 19.89 5.49
C ARG A 229 -14.62 18.46 5.29
N ALA A 230 -14.66 17.62 6.33
CA ALA A 230 -14.22 16.23 6.25
C ALA A 230 -15.16 15.36 5.40
N GLU A 231 -16.48 15.55 5.54
CA GLU A 231 -17.51 14.88 4.74
C GLU A 231 -17.34 15.22 3.26
N TRP A 232 -17.09 16.49 2.94
CA TRP A 232 -16.78 16.91 1.58
C TRP A 232 -15.56 16.20 1.02
N VAL A 233 -14.42 16.20 1.73
CA VAL A 233 -13.20 15.50 1.25
C VAL A 233 -13.46 14.00 1.07
N CYS A 234 -14.31 13.40 1.91
CA CYS A 234 -14.67 12.00 1.82
C CYS A 234 -15.59 11.67 0.64
N ALA A 235 -16.46 12.61 0.24
CA ALA A 235 -17.35 12.49 -0.90
C ALA A 235 -16.67 12.89 -2.23
N TYR A 236 -15.69 13.80 -2.15
CA TYR A 236 -14.98 14.37 -3.28
C TYR A 236 -14.04 13.35 -3.95
N ASP A 237 -14.13 13.26 -5.28
CA ASP A 237 -13.24 12.49 -6.16
C ASP A 237 -12.93 11.07 -5.67
N GLY A 238 -13.94 10.36 -5.14
CA GLY A 238 -13.77 9.00 -4.61
C GLY A 238 -12.97 8.91 -3.30
N GLY A 239 -12.75 10.03 -2.60
CA GLY A 239 -12.04 10.11 -1.34
C GLY A 239 -10.52 10.14 -1.47
N VAL A 240 -9.97 10.56 -2.61
CA VAL A 240 -8.52 10.58 -2.89
C VAL A 240 -7.71 11.31 -1.80
N PHE A 241 -8.24 12.41 -1.26
CA PHE A 241 -7.58 13.20 -0.21
C PHE A 241 -8.04 12.86 1.22
N ARG A 242 -8.84 11.79 1.41
CA ARG A 242 -9.38 11.43 2.74
C ARG A 242 -8.29 11.22 3.79
N GLU A 243 -7.18 10.60 3.40
CA GLU A 243 -6.03 10.35 4.29
C GLU A 243 -5.00 11.50 4.27
N ARG A 244 -5.28 12.59 3.54
CA ARG A 244 -4.39 13.74 3.32
C ARG A 244 -5.02 15.08 3.69
N LEU A 245 -6.05 15.05 4.53
CA LEU A 245 -6.68 16.23 5.11
C LEU A 245 -6.08 16.53 6.49
N LEU A 246 -5.63 17.77 6.68
CA LEU A 246 -5.15 18.31 7.94
C LEU A 246 -6.14 19.36 8.46
N LEU A 247 -6.73 19.09 9.61
CA LEU A 247 -7.61 20.02 10.32
C LEU A 247 -6.87 20.55 11.54
N THR A 248 -6.68 21.87 11.63
CA THR A 248 -5.85 22.46 12.69
C THR A 248 -6.36 23.84 13.12
N THR A 249 -6.19 24.17 14.40
CA THR A 249 -6.31 25.53 14.92
C THR A 249 -4.99 26.30 14.78
N MET A 250 -3.88 25.58 14.59
CA MET A 250 -2.50 26.08 14.60
C MET A 250 -1.84 25.80 13.24
N PRO A 251 -2.20 26.58 12.22
CA PRO A 251 -1.67 26.44 10.85
C PRO A 251 -0.13 26.52 10.79
N SER A 252 0.48 27.37 11.61
CA SER A 252 1.92 27.63 11.62
C SER A 252 2.78 26.42 11.99
N LEU A 253 2.20 25.37 12.58
CA LEU A 253 2.91 24.13 12.91
C LEU A 253 3.01 23.15 11.72
N CYS A 254 2.24 23.37 10.65
CA CYS A 254 2.27 22.53 9.47
C CYS A 254 3.58 22.79 8.69
N ARG A 255 4.33 21.73 8.37
CA ARG A 255 5.58 21.84 7.60
C ARG A 255 5.39 21.33 6.18
N GLY A 256 5.65 22.20 5.21
CA GLY A 256 5.68 21.91 3.78
C GLY A 256 6.77 22.72 3.10
N ASP A 257 7.09 22.35 1.85
CA ASP A 257 8.01 23.09 0.98
C ASP A 257 7.29 24.24 0.28
N TYR A 258 6.00 24.06 -0.03
CA TYR A 258 5.12 25.08 -0.61
C TYR A 258 3.79 25.16 0.14
N PHE A 259 3.22 26.35 0.16
CA PHE A 259 1.90 26.66 0.71
C PHE A 259 1.09 27.39 -0.35
N ILE A 260 -0.11 26.91 -0.69
CA ILE A 260 -1.00 27.54 -1.66
C ILE A 260 -2.25 28.02 -0.95
N GLY A 261 -2.67 29.26 -1.18
CA GLY A 261 -3.96 29.77 -0.69
C GLY A 261 -4.32 31.14 -1.27
N ASN A 262 -5.55 31.58 -1.03
CA ASN A 262 -6.13 32.82 -1.61
C ASN A 262 -5.95 34.07 -0.73
N ARG A 263 -5.40 33.90 0.47
CA ARG A 263 -5.06 34.98 1.40
C ARG A 263 -3.74 34.59 2.05
N GLU A 264 -2.84 35.55 2.22
CA GLU A 264 -1.59 35.31 2.93
C GLU A 264 -1.89 34.67 4.28
N SER A 265 -1.52 33.41 4.39
CA SER A 265 -2.01 32.59 5.47
C SER A 265 -1.03 32.59 6.63
N ALA A 266 -1.57 32.50 7.85
CA ALA A 266 -0.77 32.18 9.03
C ALA A 266 -0.06 30.81 8.97
N PHE A 267 -0.18 30.03 7.87
CA PHE A 267 0.63 28.84 7.62
C PHE A 267 2.11 29.20 7.32
N CYS A 268 2.40 30.42 6.85
CA CYS A 268 3.75 30.84 6.44
C CYS A 268 4.54 31.61 7.52
N ALA A 269 3.90 31.98 8.65
CA ALA A 269 4.50 32.91 9.61
C ALA A 269 5.77 32.39 10.32
N ASP A 270 5.92 31.06 10.45
CA ASP A 270 7.03 30.41 11.17
C ASP A 270 7.65 29.22 10.39
N THR A 271 7.31 29.05 9.11
CA THR A 271 7.66 27.85 8.33
C THR A 271 8.78 28.13 7.33
N THR A 272 9.55 27.09 6.98
CA THR A 272 10.66 27.16 6.01
C THR A 272 10.20 27.02 4.55
N GLY A 273 8.89 26.98 4.30
CA GLY A 273 8.32 26.76 2.97
C GLY A 273 7.91 28.07 2.29
N GLU A 274 7.71 27.99 0.98
CA GLU A 274 7.37 29.14 0.14
C GLU A 274 5.86 29.33 0.03
N TRP A 275 5.41 30.58 0.13
CA TRP A 275 4.00 30.95 -0.05
C TRP A 275 3.66 31.27 -1.51
N ILE A 276 2.55 30.71 -2.00
CA ILE A 276 1.98 30.91 -3.33
C ILE A 276 0.54 31.41 -3.17
N GLY A 277 0.35 32.72 -3.37
CA GLY A 277 -0.94 33.39 -3.28
C GLY A 277 -1.74 33.25 -4.57
N ILE A 278 -2.72 32.33 -4.62
CA ILE A 278 -3.57 32.17 -5.80
C ILE A 278 -4.61 33.31 -5.89
N GLY A 279 -4.76 33.88 -7.08
CA GLY A 279 -5.55 35.08 -7.32
C GLY A 279 -4.73 36.38 -7.25
N ASP A 280 -3.45 36.32 -6.89
CA ASP A 280 -2.55 37.48 -6.89
C ASP A 280 -1.94 37.74 -8.28
N ALA A 281 -1.26 38.89 -8.43
CA ALA A 281 -0.66 39.30 -9.70
C ALA A 281 0.36 38.30 -10.29
N LEU A 282 1.03 37.51 -9.44
CA LEU A 282 2.00 36.49 -9.88
C LEU A 282 1.34 35.14 -10.21
N PHE A 283 0.23 34.81 -9.55
CA PHE A 283 -0.46 33.52 -9.70
C PHE A 283 -1.96 33.75 -9.85
N PRO A 284 -2.42 34.33 -10.98
CA PRO A 284 -3.83 34.69 -11.16
C PRO A 284 -4.76 33.47 -11.20
N ASP A 285 -4.24 32.30 -11.55
CA ASP A 285 -5.00 31.05 -11.68
C ASP A 285 -4.13 29.81 -11.34
N TRP A 286 -4.76 28.63 -11.31
CA TRP A 286 -4.11 27.36 -11.02
C TRP A 286 -3.11 26.90 -12.10
N GLU A 287 -3.25 27.37 -13.34
CA GLU A 287 -2.33 27.04 -14.43
C GLU A 287 -0.96 27.70 -14.20
N HIS A 288 -0.96 28.94 -13.72
CA HIS A 288 0.26 29.64 -13.34
C HIS A 288 0.97 28.96 -12.15
N VAL A 289 0.21 28.50 -11.17
CA VAL A 289 0.73 27.74 -10.03
C VAL A 289 1.39 26.44 -10.48
N LEU A 290 0.73 25.66 -11.35
CA LEU A 290 1.26 24.41 -11.90
C LEU A 290 2.58 24.65 -12.64
N ARG A 291 2.60 25.61 -13.57
CA ARG A 291 3.78 25.92 -14.38
C ARG A 291 4.95 26.30 -13.49
N TYR A 292 4.72 27.18 -12.53
CA TYR A 292 5.75 27.61 -11.58
C TYR A 292 6.35 26.44 -10.81
N LEU A 293 5.50 25.61 -10.20
CA LEU A 293 5.95 24.48 -9.40
C LEU A 293 6.72 23.45 -10.24
N TRP A 294 6.33 23.21 -11.47
CA TRP A 294 7.01 22.30 -12.38
C TRP A 294 8.37 22.83 -12.84
N GLU A 295 8.46 24.11 -13.22
CA GLU A 295 9.71 24.78 -13.59
C GLU A 295 10.71 24.75 -12.45
N GLN A 296 10.28 25.12 -11.23
CA GLN A 296 11.15 25.13 -10.05
C GLN A 296 11.66 23.76 -9.61
N ASN A 297 10.99 22.68 -10.04
CA ASN A 297 11.30 21.32 -9.61
C ASN A 297 11.78 20.40 -10.74
N GLY A 298 11.98 20.93 -11.94
CA GLY A 298 12.46 20.16 -13.10
C GLY A 298 11.51 19.03 -13.51
N CYS A 299 10.22 19.13 -13.17
CA CYS A 299 9.20 18.17 -13.52
C CYS A 299 8.51 18.63 -14.81
N ALA A 300 8.92 18.14 -15.98
CA ALA A 300 8.21 18.48 -17.21
C ALA A 300 6.80 17.88 -17.21
N ALA A 301 5.80 18.66 -17.63
CA ALA A 301 4.45 18.16 -17.83
C ALA A 301 4.44 17.13 -18.98
N ASP A 302 4.19 15.86 -18.67
CA ASP A 302 3.83 14.89 -19.69
C ASP A 302 2.44 15.25 -20.23
N GLU A 303 2.37 16.13 -21.24
CA GLU A 303 1.15 16.48 -21.98
C GLU A 303 0.56 15.31 -22.81
N LYS A 304 1.00 14.08 -22.58
CA LYS A 304 0.52 12.88 -23.29
C LYS A 304 -0.59 12.18 -22.52
N ASN A 305 -1.72 12.86 -22.35
CA ASN A 305 -3.04 12.24 -22.23
C ASN A 305 -4.12 13.32 -22.38
N LYS A 306 -4.34 13.71 -23.64
CA LYS A 306 -5.63 14.21 -24.13
C LYS A 306 -6.34 13.05 -24.84
#